data_AF-A0AAN7YV31-F1
#
_entry.id   AF-A0AAN7YV31-F1
#
_cell.length_a   1.000
_cell.length_b   1.000
_cell.length_c   1.000
_cell.angle_alpha   90.00
_cell.angle_beta   90.00
_cell.angle_gamma   90.00
#
_symmetry.space_group_name_H-M   'P 1'
#
loop_
_entity.id
_entity.type
_entity.pdbx_description
1 polymer ?
#
loop_
_entity_poly.entity_id
_entity_poly.type
_entity_poly.pdbx_seq_one_letter_code
_entity_poly.pdbx_strand_id
1 'polypeptide(L)'
;MNKKFQVNLNNIPKLPKGSFGGGFGLLALGGVSLLALSSLVNVEGGHRAIVFNRFVGIKNKIYNEGTHFIVPWFERAEIYDVRAKPRIISSLTGSKDLQMVNITLRVLSKPKVSQLPTIYRTLGKDYDERVLPSIVNEVLKSIVAQFNASQLITQREQVSRLIFKRLVDRAKDFNIELDDVSITHLNFGKEYAAAIEAKQVAQQEAERARFLVEKALQDKRSIIVKAEGEAQSAQLINDAIKQSPYLIQLRTLEASKEIAHILAKSPNKLYINNETLLLNSVDLNKKV
;
A
#
# COMPACT_ATOMS: atom_id res chain seq x y z
N MET A 1 -51.61 48.20 4.94
CA MET A 1 -52.43 47.23 5.72
C MET A 1 -51.56 46.72 6.88
N ASN A 2 -51.30 47.56 7.87
CA ASN A 2 -51.96 47.61 9.18
C ASN A 2 -51.94 46.29 9.97
N LYS A 3 -51.01 46.19 10.93
CA LYS A 3 -51.37 45.91 12.33
C LYS A 3 -50.40 46.66 13.26
N LYS A 4 -50.98 47.67 13.91
CA LYS A 4 -50.37 48.53 14.93
C LYS A 4 -49.97 47.69 16.15
N PHE A 5 -48.72 47.80 16.58
CA PHE A 5 -48.36 47.62 17.98
C PHE A 5 -48.10 49.02 18.54
N GLN A 6 -49.14 49.65 19.07
CA GLN A 6 -49.01 50.89 19.83
C GLN A 6 -48.41 50.52 21.19
N VAL A 7 -47.17 50.93 21.41
CA VAL A 7 -46.59 50.96 22.75
C VAL A 7 -47.14 52.21 23.43
N ASN A 8 -47.91 52.00 24.49
CA ASN A 8 -48.53 53.04 25.30
C ASN A 8 -47.44 53.71 26.16
N LEU A 9 -47.14 54.99 25.88
CA LEU A 9 -46.04 55.75 26.50
C LEU A 9 -46.34 56.30 27.92
N ASN A 10 -47.45 55.92 28.55
CA ASN A 10 -47.91 56.58 29.78
C ASN A 10 -47.49 55.92 31.11
N ASN A 11 -46.46 55.07 31.14
CA ASN A 11 -45.94 54.54 32.41
C ASN A 11 -44.41 54.42 32.44
N ILE A 12 -43.74 55.54 32.17
CA ILE A 12 -42.32 55.70 32.48
C ILE A 12 -42.22 56.05 33.98
N PRO A 13 -41.62 55.20 34.84
CA PRO A 13 -41.32 55.63 36.20
C PRO A 13 -40.34 56.80 36.13
N LYS A 14 -40.73 57.93 36.73
CA LYS A 14 -39.92 59.15 36.77
C LYS A 14 -38.53 58.84 37.31
N LEU A 15 -37.52 59.12 36.50
CA LEU A 15 -36.11 59.12 36.89
C LEU A 15 -35.91 60.03 38.11
N PRO A 16 -35.32 59.57 39.22
CA PRO A 16 -34.93 60.45 40.30
C PRO A 16 -33.80 61.35 39.80
N LYS A 17 -34.04 62.67 39.84
CA LYS A 17 -33.02 63.69 39.61
C LYS A 17 -32.03 63.65 40.77
N GLY A 18 -30.93 62.92 40.56
CA GLY A 18 -29.84 62.84 41.53
C GLY A 18 -28.99 61.61 41.32
N SER A 19 -28.20 61.56 40.24
CA SER A 19 -26.98 60.74 40.20
C SER A 19 -26.16 61.06 38.95
N PHE A 20 -25.19 61.96 39.11
CA PHE A 20 -24.06 62.07 38.17
C PHE A 20 -23.19 60.79 38.16
N GLY A 21 -23.51 59.77 38.97
CA GLY A 21 -22.88 58.45 38.97
C GLY A 21 -23.63 57.35 38.20
N GLY A 22 -24.89 57.55 37.81
CA GLY A 22 -25.70 56.50 37.18
C GLY A 22 -25.33 56.21 35.70
N GLY A 23 -25.04 57.26 34.92
CA GLY A 23 -24.61 57.11 33.52
C GLY A 23 -23.17 56.59 33.39
N PHE A 24 -22.29 57.02 34.30
CA PHE A 24 -20.91 56.51 34.39
C PHE A 24 -20.89 55.06 34.87
N GLY A 25 -21.77 54.68 35.81
CA GLY A 25 -21.91 53.31 36.29
C GLY A 25 -22.39 52.35 35.20
N LEU A 26 -23.37 52.74 34.38
CA LEU A 26 -23.84 51.93 33.25
C LEU A 26 -22.81 51.81 32.11
N LEU A 27 -22.07 52.88 31.80
CA LEU A 27 -20.97 52.82 30.83
C LEU A 27 -19.78 51.99 31.34
N ALA A 28 -19.45 52.08 32.62
CA ALA A 28 -18.42 51.26 33.25
C ALA A 28 -18.81 49.77 33.28
N LEU A 29 -20.06 49.46 33.64
CA LEU A 29 -20.59 48.09 33.60
C LEU A 29 -20.64 47.53 32.18
N GLY A 30 -21.10 48.32 31.19
CA GLY A 30 -21.08 47.92 29.78
C GLY A 30 -19.68 47.69 29.24
N GLY A 31 -18.73 48.58 29.57
CA GLY A 31 -17.32 48.45 29.20
C GLY A 31 -16.66 47.21 29.81
N VAL A 32 -16.87 46.97 31.12
CA VAL A 32 -16.34 45.77 31.79
C VAL A 32 -16.96 44.49 31.21
N SER A 33 -18.25 44.49 30.88
CA SER A 33 -18.91 43.33 30.29
C SER A 33 -18.40 43.01 28.87
N LEU A 34 -18.08 44.02 28.06
CA LEU A 34 -17.44 43.84 26.75
C LEU A 34 -15.99 43.33 26.87
N LEU A 35 -15.26 43.81 27.89
CA LEU A 35 -13.91 43.32 28.21
C LEU A 35 -13.94 41.88 28.73
N ALA A 36 -14.97 41.50 29.49
CA ALA A 36 -15.18 40.14 29.97
C ALA A 36 -15.52 39.16 28.83
N LEU A 37 -16.31 39.58 27.84
CA LEU A 37 -16.59 38.74 26.68
C LEU A 37 -15.37 38.59 25.76
N SER A 38 -14.61 39.66 25.55
CA SER A 38 -13.41 39.64 24.67
C SER A 38 -12.21 38.96 25.31
N SER A 39 -12.20 38.74 26.63
CA SER A 39 -11.13 38.04 27.36
C SER A 39 -11.29 36.52 27.39
N LEU A 40 -12.43 35.99 26.95
CA LEU A 40 -12.64 34.55 26.87
C LEU A 40 -12.20 34.03 25.50
N VAL A 41 -11.19 33.16 25.50
CA VAL A 41 -10.77 32.43 24.30
C VAL A 41 -11.11 30.97 24.47
N ASN A 42 -11.88 30.43 23.52
CA ASN A 42 -12.19 29.03 23.46
C ASN A 42 -11.16 28.29 22.59
N VAL A 43 -10.57 27.22 23.12
CA VAL A 43 -9.66 26.34 22.41
C VAL A 43 -10.38 25.04 22.08
N GLU A 44 -10.57 24.79 20.79
CA GLU A 44 -11.24 23.57 20.32
C GLU A 44 -10.41 22.30 20.56
N GLY A 45 -11.09 21.15 20.60
CA GLY A 45 -10.45 19.85 20.73
C GLY A 45 -9.44 19.58 19.60
N GLY A 46 -8.24 19.10 19.96
CA GLY A 46 -7.14 18.88 19.01
C GLY A 46 -6.35 20.14 18.67
N HIS A 47 -6.65 21.27 19.29
CA HIS A 47 -5.81 22.46 19.27
C HIS A 47 -5.17 22.73 20.64
N ARG A 48 -4.08 23.49 20.65
CA ARG A 48 -3.39 23.97 21.85
C ARG A 48 -3.13 25.45 21.69
N ALA A 49 -3.32 26.23 22.74
CA ALA A 49 -3.05 27.67 22.69
C ALA A 49 -1.74 28.01 23.40
N ILE A 50 -0.95 28.87 22.76
CA ILE A 50 0.22 29.49 23.34
C ILE A 50 -0.11 30.96 23.56
N VAL A 51 0.20 31.49 24.74
CA VAL A 51 -0.08 32.91 25.04
C VAL A 51 1.19 33.74 24.84
N PHE A 52 1.10 34.71 23.95
CA PHE A 52 2.07 35.77 23.76
C PHE A 52 1.71 36.96 24.65
N ASN A 53 2.59 37.35 25.56
CA ASN A 53 2.45 38.56 26.37
C ASN A 53 3.32 39.68 25.80
N ARG A 54 2.78 40.90 25.70
CA ARG A 54 3.48 42.05 25.10
C ARG A 54 4.74 42.49 25.86
N PHE A 55 4.84 42.22 27.16
CA PHE A 55 5.99 42.64 27.98
C PHE A 55 7.05 41.54 28.18
N VAL A 56 6.62 40.29 28.35
CA VAL A 56 7.50 39.15 28.69
C VAL A 56 7.76 38.25 27.46
N GLY A 57 6.98 38.43 26.38
CA GLY A 57 7.01 37.58 25.21
C GLY A 57 6.18 36.30 25.40
N ILE A 58 6.59 35.23 24.72
CA ILE A 58 5.87 33.95 24.71
C ILE A 58 5.95 33.29 26.08
N LYS A 59 4.81 32.95 26.69
CA LYS A 59 4.79 32.18 27.94
C LYS A 59 5.09 30.70 27.67
N ASN A 60 5.78 30.04 28.59
CA ASN A 60 6.08 28.61 28.50
C ASN A 60 4.87 27.72 28.84
N LYS A 61 3.80 28.30 29.42
CA LYS A 61 2.58 27.57 29.76
C LYS A 61 1.75 27.33 28.50
N ILE A 62 1.46 26.06 28.24
CA ILE A 62 0.56 25.62 27.16
C ILE A 62 -0.84 25.50 27.74
N TYR A 63 -1.81 26.05 27.02
CA TYR A 63 -3.22 25.96 27.37
C TYR A 63 -3.85 24.81 26.57
N ASN A 64 -4.54 23.92 27.28
CA ASN A 64 -5.21 22.75 26.70
C ASN A 64 -6.54 23.15 26.03
N GLU A 65 -7.31 22.17 25.56
CA GLU A 65 -8.69 22.43 25.11
C GLU A 65 -9.54 23.07 26.23
N GLY A 66 -10.49 23.91 25.84
CA GLY A 66 -11.43 24.59 26.75
C GLY A 66 -11.33 26.11 26.76
N THR A 67 -12.22 26.74 27.52
CA THR A 67 -12.32 28.19 27.64
C THR A 67 -11.28 28.70 28.63
N HIS A 68 -10.39 29.57 28.15
CA HIS A 68 -9.34 30.18 28.93
C HIS A 68 -9.54 31.69 28.99
N PHE A 69 -9.27 32.27 30.16
CA PHE A 69 -9.30 33.72 30.36
C PHE A 69 -7.94 34.32 30.03
N ILE A 70 -7.90 35.23 29.06
CA ILE A 70 -6.71 35.99 28.65
C ILE A 70 -7.05 37.48 28.64
N VAL A 71 -6.07 38.35 28.92
CA VAL A 71 -6.30 39.80 28.90
C VAL A 71 -5.94 40.36 27.53
N PRO A 72 -6.90 40.73 26.65
CA PRO A 72 -6.63 40.98 25.21
C PRO A 72 -5.64 42.11 24.92
N TRP A 73 -5.50 43.08 25.85
CA TRP A 73 -4.59 44.22 25.68
C TRP A 73 -3.12 43.82 25.82
N PHE A 74 -2.83 42.83 26.68
CA PHE A 74 -1.47 42.41 27.00
C PHE A 74 -1.15 41.02 26.49
N GLU A 75 -2.16 40.19 26.26
CA GLU A 75 -2.05 38.79 25.95
C GLU A 75 -2.78 38.45 24.65
N ARG A 76 -2.09 37.77 23.75
CA ARG A 76 -2.67 37.21 22.52
C ARG A 76 -2.50 35.69 22.56
N ALA A 77 -3.61 34.96 22.47
CA ALA A 77 -3.55 33.52 22.29
C ALA A 77 -3.34 33.18 20.81
N GLU A 78 -2.30 32.40 20.52
CA GLU A 78 -2.06 31.80 19.21
C GLU A 78 -2.47 30.33 19.29
N ILE A 79 -3.42 29.93 18.44
CA ILE A 79 -3.97 28.58 18.42
C ILE A 79 -3.17 27.72 17.43
N TYR A 80 -2.63 26.62 17.94
CA TYR A 80 -1.91 25.60 17.19
C TYR A 80 -2.74 24.35 17.01
N ASP A 81 -2.74 23.80 15.81
CA ASP A 81 -3.27 22.47 15.54
C ASP A 81 -2.21 21.43 15.87
N VAL A 82 -2.54 20.53 16.80
CA VAL A 82 -1.63 19.45 17.24
C VAL A 82 -2.00 18.10 16.64
N ARG A 83 -2.94 18.06 15.69
CA ARG A 83 -3.30 16.84 14.98
C ARG A 83 -2.22 16.45 13.98
N ALA A 84 -2.14 15.16 13.71
CA ALA A 84 -1.25 14.62 12.71
C ALA A 84 -1.69 15.06 11.31
N LYS A 85 -0.80 15.71 10.55
CA LYS A 85 -1.06 16.17 9.19
C LYS A 85 -0.22 15.39 8.19
N PRO A 86 -0.83 14.80 7.14
CA PRO A 86 -0.07 14.15 6.09
C PRO A 86 0.54 15.20 5.17
N ARG A 87 1.81 15.04 4.85
CA ARG A 87 2.53 15.87 3.89
C ARG A 87 3.23 15.01 2.86
N ILE A 88 3.08 15.38 1.59
CA ILE A 88 3.72 14.68 0.48
C ILE A 88 4.92 15.51 0.02
N ILE A 89 6.11 14.91 0.03
CA ILE A 89 7.36 15.55 -0.37
C ILE A 89 8.02 14.66 -1.40
N SER A 90 8.34 15.24 -2.56
CA SER A 90 9.11 14.58 -3.61
C SER A 90 10.56 15.05 -3.60
N SER A 91 11.48 14.13 -3.85
CA SER A 91 12.90 14.41 -3.95
C SER A 91 13.53 13.61 -5.07
N LEU A 92 14.37 14.28 -5.85
CA LEU A 92 15.25 13.64 -6.82
C LEU A 92 16.58 13.30 -6.13
N THR A 93 16.91 12.02 -6.08
CA THR A 93 18.11 11.51 -5.41
C THR A 93 18.84 10.48 -6.26
N GLY A 94 20.16 10.39 -6.10
CA GLY A 94 20.97 9.32 -6.68
C GLY A 94 20.93 8.07 -5.81
N SER A 95 20.87 6.90 -6.43
CA SER A 95 21.10 5.59 -5.80
C SER A 95 22.59 5.22 -5.80
N LYS A 96 22.93 4.10 -5.14
CA LYS A 96 24.30 3.57 -5.09
C LYS A 96 24.90 3.25 -6.45
N ASP A 97 24.06 2.87 -7.42
CA ASP A 97 24.41 2.58 -8.81
C ASP A 97 24.37 3.82 -9.71
N LEU A 98 24.43 5.01 -9.12
CA LEU A 98 24.44 6.31 -9.82
C LEU A 98 23.22 6.54 -10.71
N GLN A 99 22.08 5.90 -10.40
CA GLN A 99 20.82 6.13 -11.09
C GLN A 99 20.05 7.23 -10.39
N MET A 100 19.46 8.13 -11.18
CA MET A 100 18.59 9.18 -10.65
C MET A 100 17.19 8.59 -10.42
N VAL A 101 16.71 8.73 -9.19
CA VAL A 101 15.41 8.22 -8.75
C VAL A 101 14.60 9.37 -8.18
N ASN A 102 13.38 9.55 -8.68
CA ASN A 102 12.42 10.47 -8.09
C ASN A 102 11.55 9.70 -7.09
N ILE A 103 11.69 10.05 -5.81
CA ILE A 103 10.99 9.38 -4.71
C ILE A 103 10.03 10.37 -4.07
N THR A 104 8.77 9.95 -3.95
CA THR A 104 7.74 10.71 -3.25
C THR A 104 7.42 10.01 -1.94
N LEU A 105 7.70 10.70 -0.83
CA LEU A 105 7.38 10.27 0.52
C LEU A 105 6.12 10.97 1.02
N ARG A 106 5.23 10.22 1.66
CA ARG A 106 4.19 10.75 2.54
C ARG A 106 4.68 10.64 3.98
N VAL A 107 4.73 11.77 4.68
CA VAL A 107 5.13 11.88 6.08
C VAL A 107 3.92 12.35 6.87
N LEU A 108 3.57 11.61 7.92
CA LEU A 108 2.55 12.00 8.88
C LEU A 108 3.25 12.57 10.12
N SER A 109 3.10 13.87 10.33
CA SER A 109 3.81 14.60 11.40
C SER A 109 2.87 15.36 12.31
N LYS A 110 3.25 15.47 13.58
CA LYS A 110 2.58 16.29 14.59
C LYS A 110 3.62 17.02 15.44
N PRO A 111 3.31 18.19 16.00
CA PRO A 111 4.24 18.90 16.86
C PRO A 111 4.21 18.32 18.28
N LYS A 112 5.35 18.30 18.98
CA LYS A 112 5.38 17.87 20.37
C LYS A 112 4.71 18.90 21.27
N VAL A 113 3.58 18.52 21.88
CA VAL A 113 2.74 19.41 22.70
C VAL A 113 3.54 20.12 23.79
N SER A 114 4.44 19.42 24.48
CA SER A 114 5.23 19.98 25.59
C SER A 114 6.22 21.07 25.18
N GLN A 115 6.60 21.15 23.91
CA GLN A 115 7.63 22.07 23.39
C GLN A 115 7.08 23.07 22.38
N LEU A 116 5.74 23.20 22.28
CA LEU A 116 5.07 24.17 21.42
C LEU A 116 5.60 25.61 21.54
N PRO A 117 5.87 26.15 22.75
CA PRO A 117 6.44 27.50 22.88
C PRO A 117 7.80 27.64 22.20
N THR A 118 8.65 26.61 22.29
CA THR A 118 9.97 26.57 21.66
C THR A 118 9.83 26.50 20.14
N ILE A 119 8.97 25.60 19.63
CA ILE A 119 8.67 25.46 18.20
C ILE A 119 8.20 26.79 17.62
N TYR A 120 7.29 27.49 18.30
CA TYR A 120 6.80 28.78 17.82
C TYR A 120 7.89 29.86 17.79
N ARG A 121 8.80 29.89 18.78
CA ARG A 121 9.93 30.83 18.81
C ARG A 121 10.93 30.58 17.69
N THR A 122 11.28 29.32 17.41
CA THR A 122 12.35 28.98 16.47
C THR A 122 11.86 28.82 15.03
N LEU A 123 10.69 28.21 14.84
CA LEU A 123 10.18 27.81 13.53
C LEU A 123 8.94 28.61 13.11
N GLY A 124 8.20 29.19 14.06
CA GLY A 124 6.94 29.86 13.77
C GLY A 124 5.79 28.89 13.54
N LYS A 125 4.70 29.38 12.94
CA LYS A 125 3.47 28.62 12.69
C LYS A 125 3.63 27.58 11.59
N ASP A 126 4.43 27.90 10.58
CA ASP A 126 4.68 27.06 9.39
C ASP A 126 5.91 26.18 9.57
N TYR A 127 6.02 25.55 10.75
CA TYR A 127 7.17 24.72 11.12
C TYR A 127 7.32 23.50 10.19
N ASP A 128 6.20 22.96 9.71
CA ASP A 128 6.13 21.82 8.82
C ASP A 128 6.62 22.18 7.42
N GLU A 129 6.32 23.39 6.92
CA GLU A 129 6.75 23.85 5.60
C GLU A 129 8.23 24.18 5.53
N ARG A 130 8.77 24.75 6.60
CA ARG A 130 10.18 25.14 6.62
C ARG A 130 11.12 23.97 6.86
N VAL A 131 10.77 23.07 7.78
CA VAL A 131 11.71 22.04 8.27
C VAL A 131 11.55 20.72 7.54
N LEU A 132 10.33 20.22 7.33
CA LEU A 132 10.11 18.86 6.83
C LEU A 132 10.75 18.62 5.46
N PRO A 133 10.63 19.51 4.45
CA PRO A 133 11.29 19.29 3.16
C PRO A 133 12.81 19.19 3.29
N SER A 134 13.43 19.98 4.19
CA SER A 134 14.87 19.97 4.39
C SER A 134 15.35 18.65 4.98
N ILE A 135 14.77 18.23 6.12
CA ILE A 135 15.18 16.98 6.79
C ILE A 135 14.85 15.75 5.94
N VAL A 136 13.73 15.76 5.22
CA VAL A 136 13.32 14.64 4.36
C VAL A 136 14.28 14.51 3.18
N ASN A 137 14.65 15.61 2.54
CA ASN A 137 15.62 15.60 1.44
C ASN A 137 17.01 15.14 1.89
N GLU A 138 17.46 15.59 3.07
CA GLU A 138 18.73 15.15 3.66
C GLU A 138 18.73 13.63 3.92
N VAL A 139 17.72 13.12 4.63
CA VAL A 139 17.62 11.70 4.99
C VAL A 139 17.43 10.82 3.76
N LEU A 140 16.59 11.22 2.80
CA LEU A 140 16.40 10.51 1.54
C LEU A 140 17.73 10.36 0.80
N LYS A 141 18.48 11.47 0.61
CA LYS A 141 19.77 11.44 -0.09
C LYS A 141 20.78 10.53 0.62
N SER A 142 20.82 10.58 1.95
CA SER A 142 21.75 9.74 2.73
C SER A 142 21.41 8.25 2.66
N ILE A 143 20.14 7.87 2.79
CA ILE A 143 19.72 6.47 2.79
C ILE A 143 19.73 5.89 1.37
N VAL A 144 19.18 6.60 0.40
CA VAL A 144 19.02 6.08 -0.96
C VAL A 144 20.36 5.86 -1.65
N ALA A 145 21.37 6.69 -1.34
CA ALA A 145 22.74 6.49 -1.82
C ALA A 145 23.39 5.18 -1.34
N GLN A 146 22.85 4.52 -0.31
CA GLN A 146 23.38 3.25 0.22
C GLN A 146 22.77 2.02 -0.46
N PHE A 147 21.64 2.18 -1.17
CA PHE A 147 20.91 1.09 -1.81
C PHE A 147 21.00 1.18 -3.34
N ASN A 148 21.00 0.02 -4.00
CA ASN A 148 20.88 -0.05 -5.45
C ASN A 148 19.43 0.21 -5.88
N ALA A 149 19.23 0.74 -7.08
CA ALA A 149 17.89 1.00 -7.63
C ALA A 149 16.97 -0.24 -7.59
N SER A 150 17.48 -1.43 -7.89
CA SER A 150 16.71 -2.69 -7.81
C SER A 150 16.28 -3.06 -6.38
N GLN A 151 17.08 -2.71 -5.37
CA GLN A 151 16.76 -2.95 -3.96
C GLN A 151 15.67 -2.00 -3.45
N LEU A 152 15.61 -0.78 -3.97
CA LEU A 152 14.55 0.17 -3.61
C LEU A 152 13.15 -0.33 -4.02
N ILE A 153 13.06 -1.14 -5.09
CA ILE A 153 11.82 -1.78 -5.52
C ILE A 153 11.53 -3.02 -4.66
N THR A 154 12.50 -3.93 -4.57
CA THR A 154 12.31 -5.26 -3.96
C THR A 154 12.24 -5.21 -2.43
N GLN A 155 13.01 -4.33 -1.79
CA GLN A 155 13.13 -4.18 -0.33
C GLN A 155 12.56 -2.86 0.18
N ARG A 156 11.54 -2.32 -0.51
CA ARG A 156 10.91 -1.02 -0.20
C ARG A 156 10.52 -0.87 1.27
N GLU A 157 9.97 -1.93 1.87
CA GLU A 157 9.54 -1.93 3.27
C GLU A 157 10.72 -1.73 4.24
N GLN A 158 11.83 -2.43 4.01
CA GLN A 158 13.04 -2.28 4.80
C GLN A 158 13.61 -0.86 4.68
N VAL A 159 13.65 -0.33 3.47
CA VAL A 159 14.11 1.05 3.20
C VAL A 159 13.18 2.07 3.89
N SER A 160 11.87 1.88 3.85
CA SER A 160 10.89 2.77 4.50
C SER A 160 11.10 2.81 6.02
N ARG A 161 11.34 1.66 6.67
CA ARG A 161 11.63 1.59 8.11
C ARG A 161 12.94 2.29 8.48
N LEU A 162 13.98 2.14 7.66
CA LEU A 162 15.25 2.83 7.87
C LEU A 162 15.12 4.35 7.72
N ILE A 163 14.38 4.81 6.69
CA ILE A 163 14.05 6.22 6.51
C ILE A 163 13.27 6.73 7.73
N PHE A 164 12.23 6.01 8.16
CA PHE A 164 11.43 6.38 9.33
C PHE A 164 12.31 6.57 10.57
N LYS A 165 13.17 5.59 10.90
CA LYS A 165 14.06 5.68 12.07
C LYS A 165 14.98 6.91 12.01
N ARG A 166 15.64 7.14 10.87
CA ARG A 166 16.53 8.29 10.70
C ARG A 166 15.78 9.61 10.74
N LEU A 167 14.60 9.67 10.13
CA LEU A 167 13.78 10.88 10.10
C LEU A 167 13.23 11.21 11.49
N VAL A 168 12.83 10.21 12.28
CA VAL A 168 12.43 10.37 13.69
C VAL A 168 13.59 10.94 14.51
N ASP A 169 14.80 10.42 14.34
CA ASP A 169 15.97 10.94 15.08
C ASP A 169 16.28 12.38 14.71
N ARG A 170 16.18 12.76 13.43
CA ARG A 170 16.37 14.15 12.98
C ARG A 170 15.22 15.08 13.37
N ALA A 171 13.98 14.59 13.38
CA ALA A 171 12.81 15.39 13.74
C ALA A 171 12.77 15.74 15.25
N LYS A 172 13.38 14.91 16.11
CA LYS A 172 13.52 15.19 17.55
C LYS A 172 14.28 16.49 17.81
N ASP A 173 15.31 16.80 17.03
CA ASP A 173 16.11 18.04 17.15
C ASP A 173 15.21 19.29 17.02
N PHE A 174 14.14 19.19 16.22
CA PHE A 174 13.18 20.26 15.97
C PHE A 174 11.89 20.14 16.80
N ASN A 175 11.83 19.19 17.74
CA ASN A 175 10.64 18.89 18.56
C ASN A 175 9.39 18.50 17.75
N ILE A 176 9.58 17.86 16.59
CA ILE A 176 8.51 17.34 15.75
C ILE A 176 8.43 15.83 15.94
N GLU A 177 7.23 15.30 16.13
CA GLU A 177 6.96 13.86 16.23
C GLU A 177 6.42 13.35 14.88
N LEU A 178 6.87 12.16 14.48
CA LEU A 178 6.43 11.50 13.26
C LEU A 178 5.68 10.24 13.64
N ASP A 179 4.46 10.12 13.14
CA ASP A 179 3.61 8.96 13.39
C ASP A 179 3.86 7.86 12.34
N ASP A 180 4.03 8.27 11.07
CA ASP A 180 4.23 7.32 9.96
C ASP A 180 5.00 7.98 8.80
N VAL A 181 5.80 7.18 8.10
CA VAL A 181 6.52 7.58 6.89
C VAL A 181 6.43 6.44 5.88
N SER A 182 5.81 6.74 4.74
CA SER A 182 5.63 5.78 3.65
C SER A 182 6.13 6.36 2.34
N ILE A 183 6.93 5.59 1.60
CA ILE A 183 7.16 5.86 0.18
C ILE A 183 5.81 5.68 -0.53
N THR A 184 5.38 6.64 -1.34
CA THR A 184 4.15 6.56 -2.14
C THR A 184 4.46 6.20 -3.59
N HIS A 185 5.35 6.97 -4.21
CA HIS A 185 5.76 6.79 -5.61
C HIS A 185 7.27 6.70 -5.71
N LEU A 186 7.73 5.86 -6.65
CA LEU A 186 9.15 5.68 -6.95
C LEU A 186 9.28 5.56 -8.45
N ASN A 187 9.94 6.53 -9.07
CA ASN A 187 10.09 6.63 -10.50
C ASN A 187 11.58 6.66 -10.86
N PHE A 188 11.97 5.80 -11.80
CA PHE A 188 13.30 5.78 -12.40
C PHE A 188 13.32 6.54 -13.73
N GLY A 189 14.51 6.86 -14.24
CA GLY A 189 14.68 7.30 -15.62
C GLY A 189 14.07 6.30 -16.62
N LYS A 190 13.55 6.79 -17.75
CA LYS A 190 12.84 5.97 -18.73
C LYS A 190 13.74 4.89 -19.32
N GLU A 191 15.01 5.23 -19.50
CA GLU A 191 16.05 4.37 -20.05
C GLU A 191 16.34 3.18 -19.12
N TYR A 192 16.38 3.43 -17.81
CA TYR A 192 16.60 2.39 -16.80
C TYR A 192 15.39 1.47 -16.67
N ALA A 193 14.17 2.03 -16.69
CA ALA A 193 12.94 1.24 -16.67
C ALA A 193 12.85 0.32 -17.89
N ALA A 194 13.15 0.83 -19.09
CA ALA A 194 13.19 0.05 -20.32
C ALA A 194 14.27 -1.05 -20.28
N ALA A 195 15.45 -0.75 -19.71
CA ALA A 195 16.52 -1.74 -19.57
C ALA A 195 16.15 -2.87 -18.57
N ILE A 196 15.45 -2.55 -17.48
CA ILE A 196 14.94 -3.58 -16.55
C ILE A 196 13.91 -4.47 -17.25
N GLU A 197 12.96 -3.87 -17.96
CA GLU A 197 11.93 -4.60 -18.69
C GLU A 197 12.55 -5.54 -19.73
N ALA A 198 13.49 -5.03 -20.53
CA ALA A 198 14.24 -5.83 -21.50
C ALA A 198 15.00 -6.99 -20.83
N LYS A 199 15.65 -6.74 -19.68
CA LYS A 199 16.32 -7.79 -18.91
C LYS A 199 15.34 -8.83 -18.38
N GLN A 200 14.16 -8.41 -17.93
CA GLN A 200 13.13 -9.32 -17.45
C GLN A 200 12.59 -10.20 -18.59
N VAL A 201 12.35 -9.64 -19.76
CA VAL A 201 11.94 -10.39 -20.95
C VAL A 201 13.02 -11.40 -21.33
N ALA A 202 14.28 -10.98 -21.45
CA ALA A 202 15.39 -11.87 -21.78
C ALA A 202 15.56 -13.00 -20.74
N GLN A 203 15.38 -12.71 -19.45
CA GLN A 203 15.45 -13.71 -18.39
C GLN A 203 14.29 -14.72 -18.49
N GLN A 204 13.07 -14.24 -18.76
CA GLN A 204 11.90 -15.11 -18.97
C GLN A 204 12.05 -15.98 -20.22
N GLU A 205 12.60 -15.44 -21.30
CA GLU A 205 12.91 -16.20 -22.52
C GLU A 205 13.96 -17.28 -22.28
N ALA A 206 15.02 -16.95 -21.54
CA ALA A 206 16.04 -17.92 -21.16
C ALA A 206 15.47 -19.04 -20.27
N GLU A 207 14.60 -18.71 -19.33
CA GLU A 207 13.92 -19.69 -18.48
C GLU A 207 12.97 -20.59 -19.28
N ARG A 208 12.21 -20.00 -20.21
CA ARG A 208 11.35 -20.75 -21.15
C ARG A 208 12.15 -21.68 -22.05
N ALA A 209 13.28 -21.22 -22.58
CA ALA A 209 14.15 -22.04 -23.41
C ALA A 209 14.74 -23.21 -22.61
N ARG A 210 15.15 -22.99 -21.35
CA ARG A 210 15.59 -24.07 -20.45
C ARG A 210 14.47 -25.08 -20.21
N PHE A 211 13.26 -24.62 -19.91
CA PHE A 211 12.11 -25.50 -19.69
C PHE A 211 11.77 -26.32 -20.95
N LEU A 212 11.88 -25.73 -22.15
CA LEU A 212 11.66 -26.45 -23.39
C LEU A 212 12.69 -27.57 -23.61
N VAL A 213 13.97 -27.29 -23.33
CA VAL A 213 15.04 -28.28 -23.42
C VAL A 213 14.83 -29.40 -22.39
N GLU A 214 14.46 -29.04 -21.15
CA GLU A 214 14.17 -30.02 -20.11
C GLU A 214 12.98 -30.92 -20.48
N LYS A 215 11.90 -30.33 -20.99
CA LYS A 215 10.75 -31.06 -21.50
C LYS A 215 11.15 -32.02 -22.62
N ALA A 216 11.94 -31.57 -23.60
CA ALA A 216 12.40 -32.43 -24.68
C ALA A 216 13.28 -33.60 -24.18
N LEU A 217 14.09 -33.38 -23.15
CA LEU A 217 14.87 -34.43 -22.51
C LEU A 217 13.98 -35.43 -21.74
N GLN A 218 12.96 -34.96 -21.04
CA GLN A 218 11.98 -35.82 -20.36
C GLN A 218 11.17 -36.64 -21.36
N ASP A 219 10.70 -36.04 -22.45
CA ASP A 219 9.97 -36.71 -23.51
C ASP A 219 10.84 -37.79 -24.17
N LYS A 220 12.12 -37.47 -24.46
CA LYS A 220 13.09 -38.46 -24.97
C LYS A 220 13.28 -39.63 -24.02
N ARG A 221 13.46 -39.36 -22.72
CA ARG A 221 13.60 -40.42 -21.70
C ARG A 221 12.34 -41.28 -21.62
N SER A 222 11.16 -40.68 -21.67
CA SER A 222 9.87 -41.37 -21.67
C SER A 222 9.75 -42.32 -22.86
N ILE A 223 10.13 -41.88 -24.06
CA ILE A 223 10.11 -42.72 -25.28
C ILE A 223 11.09 -43.89 -25.16
N ILE A 224 12.31 -43.67 -24.67
CA ILE A 224 13.31 -44.74 -24.49
C ILE A 224 12.79 -45.78 -23.49
N VAL A 225 12.32 -45.34 -22.32
CA VAL A 225 11.77 -46.23 -21.29
C VAL A 225 10.56 -47.01 -21.83
N LYS A 226 9.69 -46.35 -22.60
CA LYS A 226 8.55 -47.01 -23.24
C LYS A 226 8.98 -48.06 -24.26
N ALA A 227 9.94 -47.73 -25.14
CA ALA A 227 10.45 -48.64 -26.15
C ALA A 227 11.19 -49.84 -25.52
N GLU A 228 11.98 -49.62 -24.46
CA GLU A 228 12.62 -50.68 -23.68
C GLU A 228 11.56 -51.58 -23.00
N GLY A 229 10.53 -50.97 -22.41
CA GLY A 229 9.42 -51.70 -21.80
C GLY A 229 8.64 -52.54 -22.82
N GLU A 230 8.38 -52.00 -24.02
CA GLU A 230 7.75 -52.72 -25.14
C GLU A 230 8.64 -53.86 -25.66
N ALA A 231 9.95 -53.63 -25.82
CA ALA A 231 10.89 -54.65 -26.26
C ALA A 231 11.01 -55.80 -25.24
N GLN A 232 11.13 -55.49 -23.95
CA GLN A 232 11.14 -56.49 -22.88
C GLN A 232 9.81 -57.25 -22.82
N SER A 233 8.67 -56.55 -22.93
CA SER A 233 7.35 -57.18 -22.97
C SER A 233 7.20 -58.11 -24.17
N ALA A 234 7.66 -57.70 -25.36
CA ALA A 234 7.62 -58.51 -26.57
C ALA A 234 8.52 -59.76 -26.44
N GLN A 235 9.69 -59.65 -25.83
CA GLN A 235 10.56 -60.80 -25.53
C GLN A 235 9.87 -61.78 -24.59
N LEU A 236 9.30 -61.30 -23.48
CA LEU A 236 8.57 -62.13 -22.51
C LEU A 236 7.36 -62.82 -23.16
N ILE A 237 6.60 -62.11 -23.99
CA ILE A 237 5.47 -62.69 -24.74
C ILE A 237 5.98 -63.75 -25.72
N ASN A 238 7.06 -63.48 -26.46
CA ASN A 238 7.64 -64.44 -27.40
C ASN A 238 8.11 -65.72 -26.68
N ASP A 239 8.77 -65.57 -25.53
CA ASP A 239 9.19 -66.72 -24.74
C ASP A 239 8.00 -67.49 -24.16
N ALA A 240 6.93 -66.81 -23.75
CA ALA A 240 5.67 -67.46 -23.37
C ALA A 240 4.99 -68.21 -24.53
N ILE A 241 5.01 -67.65 -25.75
CA ILE A 241 4.49 -68.30 -26.97
C ILE A 241 5.29 -69.55 -27.32
N LYS A 242 6.62 -69.51 -27.22
CA LYS A 242 7.47 -70.68 -27.45
C LYS A 242 7.15 -71.83 -26.48
N GLN A 243 6.81 -71.50 -25.23
CA GLN A 243 6.40 -72.50 -24.23
C GLN A 243 5.01 -73.09 -24.51
N SER A 244 4.08 -72.32 -25.09
CA SER A 244 2.72 -72.77 -25.39
C SER A 244 2.21 -72.25 -26.75
N PRO A 245 2.26 -73.08 -27.81
CA PRO A 245 1.81 -72.69 -29.16
C PRO A 245 0.32 -72.31 -29.25
N TYR A 246 -0.52 -72.81 -28.34
CA TYR A 246 -1.96 -72.52 -28.29
C TYR A 246 -2.27 -71.08 -27.82
N LEU A 247 -1.30 -70.37 -27.25
CA LEU A 247 -1.51 -69.01 -26.74
C LEU A 247 -1.89 -68.02 -27.84
N ILE A 248 -1.31 -68.14 -29.04
CA ILE A 248 -1.66 -67.28 -30.18
C ILE A 248 -3.13 -67.47 -30.56
N GLN A 249 -3.61 -68.71 -30.61
CA GLN A 249 -5.00 -69.01 -30.96
C GLN A 249 -5.98 -68.44 -29.93
N LEU A 250 -5.69 -68.58 -28.63
CA LEU A 250 -6.51 -68.00 -27.58
C LEU A 250 -6.57 -66.46 -27.71
N ARG A 251 -5.43 -65.80 -27.95
CA ARG A 251 -5.38 -64.35 -28.17
C ARG A 251 -6.12 -63.89 -29.42
N THR A 252 -6.05 -64.64 -30.52
CA THR A 252 -6.83 -64.33 -31.72
C THR A 252 -8.34 -64.42 -31.44
N LEU A 253 -8.80 -65.43 -30.71
CA LEU A 253 -10.22 -65.56 -30.34
C LEU A 253 -10.68 -64.44 -29.41
N GLU A 254 -9.84 -64.04 -28.44
CA GLU A 254 -10.11 -62.89 -27.57
C GLU A 254 -10.24 -61.58 -28.37
N ALA A 255 -9.31 -61.33 -29.32
CA ALA A 255 -9.36 -60.16 -30.19
C ALA A 255 -10.61 -60.14 -31.08
N SER A 256 -10.96 -61.28 -31.70
CA SER A 256 -12.19 -61.39 -32.49
C SER A 256 -13.44 -61.14 -31.65
N LYS A 257 -13.48 -61.64 -30.40
CA LYS A 257 -14.57 -61.38 -29.46
C LYS A 257 -14.66 -59.90 -29.09
N GLU A 258 -13.54 -59.24 -28.85
CA GLU A 258 -13.50 -57.81 -28.50
C GLU A 258 -13.95 -56.94 -29.67
N ILE A 259 -13.46 -57.20 -30.89
CA ILE A 259 -13.88 -56.50 -32.11
C ILE A 259 -15.39 -56.66 -32.32
N ALA A 260 -15.91 -57.88 -32.20
CA ALA A 260 -17.36 -58.14 -32.31
C ALA A 260 -18.16 -57.35 -31.26
N HIS A 261 -17.64 -57.25 -30.03
CA HIS A 261 -18.29 -56.51 -28.95
C HIS A 261 -18.26 -54.99 -29.16
N ILE A 262 -17.15 -54.41 -29.64
CA ILE A 262 -17.06 -52.98 -30.00
C ILE A 262 -18.05 -52.64 -31.12
N LEU A 263 -18.14 -53.51 -32.13
CA LEU A 263 -19.02 -53.30 -33.28
C LEU A 263 -20.50 -53.50 -32.94
N ALA A 264 -20.84 -54.45 -32.05
CA ALA A 264 -22.20 -54.60 -31.54
C ALA A 264 -22.67 -53.35 -30.76
N LYS A 265 -21.74 -52.58 -30.17
CA LYS A 265 -22.02 -51.32 -29.46
C LYS A 265 -21.98 -50.07 -30.36
N SER A 266 -21.41 -50.16 -31.56
CA SER A 266 -21.35 -49.04 -32.50
C SER A 266 -22.72 -48.79 -33.14
N PRO A 267 -23.18 -47.52 -33.26
CA PRO A 267 -24.49 -47.20 -33.82
C PRO A 267 -24.60 -47.49 -35.33
N ASN A 268 -23.48 -47.68 -36.03
CA ASN A 268 -23.47 -47.99 -37.47
C ASN A 268 -23.33 -49.50 -37.69
N LYS A 269 -24.37 -50.15 -38.23
CA LYS A 269 -24.39 -51.61 -38.49
C LYS A 269 -23.50 -51.94 -39.70
N LEU A 270 -22.25 -52.32 -39.44
CA LEU A 270 -21.34 -52.90 -40.43
C LEU A 270 -21.39 -54.43 -40.33
N TYR A 271 -21.78 -55.10 -41.41
CA TYR A 271 -21.67 -56.55 -41.54
C TYR A 271 -20.23 -56.90 -41.92
N ILE A 272 -19.62 -57.80 -41.18
CA ILE A 272 -18.24 -58.24 -41.38
C ILE A 272 -18.22 -59.73 -41.69
N ASN A 273 -17.30 -60.13 -42.56
CA ASN A 273 -17.12 -61.51 -42.99
C ASN A 273 -16.13 -62.24 -42.05
N ASN A 274 -16.12 -63.57 -42.08
CA ASN A 274 -15.22 -64.38 -41.24
C ASN A 274 -13.73 -64.07 -41.46
N GLU A 275 -13.35 -63.62 -42.66
CA GLU A 275 -11.98 -63.20 -42.98
C GLU A 275 -11.57 -61.92 -42.23
N THR A 276 -12.51 -60.98 -42.06
CA THR A 276 -12.27 -59.71 -41.36
C THR A 276 -12.21 -59.89 -39.84
N LEU A 277 -12.76 -61.00 -39.32
CA LEU A 277 -12.64 -61.40 -37.92
C LEU A 277 -11.42 -62.31 -37.66
N LEU A 278 -10.56 -62.55 -38.67
CA LEU A 278 -9.37 -63.39 -38.57
C LEU A 278 -9.63 -64.84 -38.11
N LEU A 279 -10.87 -65.33 -38.19
CA LEU A 279 -11.24 -66.68 -37.72
C LEU A 279 -10.64 -67.80 -38.57
N ASN A 280 -10.24 -67.49 -39.81
CA ASN A 280 -9.68 -68.47 -40.76
C ASN A 280 -8.18 -68.74 -40.55
N SER A 281 -7.44 -67.88 -39.83
CA SER A 281 -6.00 -68.06 -39.58
C SER A 281 -5.71 -69.09 -38.48
N VAL A 282 -6.72 -69.45 -37.69
CA VAL A 282 -6.65 -70.49 -36.64
C VAL A 282 -6.33 -71.87 -37.24
N ASP A 283 -6.67 -72.10 -38.52
CA ASP A 283 -6.49 -73.37 -39.23
C ASP A 283 -5.12 -73.55 -39.93
N LEU A 284 -4.19 -72.59 -39.83
CA LEU A 284 -2.92 -72.63 -40.59
C LEU A 284 -1.87 -73.65 -40.09
N ASN A 285 -2.09 -74.35 -38.96
CA ASN A 285 -1.16 -75.41 -38.52
C ASN A 285 -1.41 -76.77 -39.20
N LYS A 286 -2.15 -76.79 -40.32
CA LYS A 286 -2.37 -77.96 -41.18
C LYS A 286 -1.43 -77.99 -42.40
N LYS A 287 -0.15 -77.65 -42.23
CA LYS A 287 0.91 -77.98 -43.20
C LYS A 287 2.26 -78.21 -42.50
N VAL A 288 2.44 -79.43 -42.00
CA VAL A 288 3.60 -80.30 -42.27
C VAL A 288 3.03 -81.69 -42.54
#